data_AF-A0A2P7S750-F1
#
_entry.id   AF-A0A2P7S750-F1
#
_cell.length_a   1.000
_cell.length_b   1.000
_cell.length_c   1.000
_cell.angle_alpha   90.00
_cell.angle_beta   90.00
_cell.angle_gamma   90.00
#
_symmetry.space_group_name_H-M   'P 1'
#
loop_
_entity.id
_entity.type
_entity.pdbx_description
1 polymer ?
#
loop_
_entity_poly.entity_id
_entity_poly.type
_entity_poly.pdbx_seq_one_letter_code
_entity_poly.pdbx_strand_id
1 'polypeptide(L)'
;MRTPTRPPLDGLKKRLDESRAARARMPRDGFLRETYVLPRSDARAKAKEWFDRWPKQAYWTSIESWFERPGDVIEFTIRRLPTSD
;
A
#
# COMPACT_ATOMS: atom_id res chain seq x y z
N MET A 1 -15.89 36.15 -1.10
CA MET A 1 -14.62 35.40 -1.08
C MET A 1 -14.88 33.99 -1.62
N ARG A 2 -14.23 33.59 -2.72
CA ARG A 2 -14.45 32.30 -3.40
C ARG A 2 -13.73 31.18 -2.62
N THR A 3 -14.46 30.13 -2.25
CA THR A 3 -13.90 28.89 -1.70
C THR A 3 -13.03 28.18 -2.74
N PRO A 4 -11.80 27.71 -2.43
CA PRO A 4 -11.06 26.88 -3.36
C PRO A 4 -11.75 25.51 -3.48
N THR A 5 -12.12 25.17 -4.71
CA THR A 5 -12.67 23.86 -5.07
C THR A 5 -11.63 22.76 -4.75
N ARG A 6 -12.06 21.69 -4.07
CA ARG A 6 -11.19 20.54 -3.79
C ARG A 6 -10.72 19.97 -5.14
N PRO A 7 -9.42 19.74 -5.34
CA PRO A 7 -8.92 19.21 -6.61
C PRO A 7 -9.52 17.81 -6.87
N PRO A 8 -9.84 17.47 -8.14
CA PRO A 8 -10.50 16.22 -8.48
C PRO A 8 -9.62 15.01 -8.14
N LEU A 9 -10.18 14.07 -7.38
CA LEU A 9 -9.52 12.85 -6.87
C LEU A 9 -9.02 11.89 -7.96
N ASP A 10 -9.35 12.14 -9.23
CA ASP A 10 -9.00 11.31 -10.38
C ASP A 10 -7.51 11.40 -10.75
N GLY A 11 -6.94 12.62 -10.66
CA GLY A 11 -5.51 12.84 -10.92
C GLY A 11 -4.60 12.15 -9.89
N LEU A 12 -5.09 11.96 -8.65
CA LEU A 12 -4.36 11.27 -7.59
C LEU A 12 -4.20 9.78 -7.88
N LYS A 13 -5.25 9.12 -8.41
CA LYS A 13 -5.21 7.71 -8.80
C LYS A 13 -4.20 7.48 -9.93
N LYS A 14 -4.20 8.36 -10.92
CA LYS A 14 -3.28 8.31 -12.07
C LYS A 14 -1.82 8.47 -11.65
N ARG A 15 -1.52 9.41 -10.75
CA ARG A 15 -0.15 9.60 -10.24
C ARG A 15 0.32 8.42 -9.38
N LEU A 16 -0.57 7.79 -8.63
CA LEU A 16 -0.27 6.58 -7.84
C LEU A 16 0.03 5.38 -8.75
N ASP A 17 -0.75 5.23 -9.82
CA ASP A 17 -0.55 4.21 -10.86
C ASP A 17 0.78 4.42 -11.61
N GLU A 18 1.08 5.66 -12.03
CA GLU A 18 2.37 6.01 -12.64
C GLU A 18 3.56 5.74 -11.70
N SER A 19 3.41 6.02 -10.40
CA SER A 19 4.44 5.74 -9.40
C SER A 19 4.63 4.23 -9.16
N ARG A 20 3.53 3.45 -9.18
CA ARG A 20 3.56 1.97 -9.16
C ARG A 20 4.24 1.40 -10.41
N ALA A 21 3.95 1.95 -11.59
CA ALA A 21 4.56 1.56 -12.86
C ALA A 21 6.05 1.94 -12.94
N ALA A 22 6.46 3.07 -12.35
CA ALA A 22 7.85 3.48 -12.25
C ALA A 22 8.65 2.56 -11.30
N ARG A 23 8.09 2.19 -10.15
CA ARG A 23 8.69 1.22 -9.21
C ARG A 23 8.81 -0.19 -9.78
N ALA A 24 7.95 -0.56 -10.74
CA ALA A 24 8.06 -1.86 -11.42
C ALA A 24 9.33 -2.03 -12.27
N ARG A 25 10.01 -0.93 -12.64
CA ARG A 25 11.25 -0.94 -13.46
C ARG A 25 12.55 -0.99 -12.66
N MET A 26 12.51 -0.91 -11.33
CA MET A 26 13.69 -1.15 -10.50
C MET A 26 13.97 -2.66 -10.40
N PRO A 27 15.25 -3.10 -10.29
CA PRO A 27 15.59 -4.51 -10.17
C PRO A 27 14.85 -5.09 -8.96
N ARG A 28 13.95 -6.04 -9.23
CA ARG A 28 13.04 -6.57 -8.22
C ARG A 28 13.82 -7.57 -7.37
N ASP A 29 13.95 -7.31 -6.07
CA ASP A 29 14.52 -8.23 -5.06
C ASP A 29 13.76 -9.58 -4.92
N GLY A 30 12.90 -9.95 -5.88
CA GLY A 30 11.99 -11.10 -5.81
C GLY A 30 10.71 -10.84 -5.00
N PHE A 31 10.57 -9.71 -4.32
CA PHE A 31 9.40 -9.40 -3.49
C PHE A 31 8.28 -8.69 -4.27
N LEU A 32 7.05 -9.20 -4.14
CA LEU A 32 5.83 -8.52 -4.51
C LEU A 32 5.50 -7.45 -3.46
N ARG A 33 5.11 -6.26 -3.92
CA ARG A 33 4.76 -5.13 -3.05
C ARG A 33 3.37 -4.62 -3.39
N GLU A 34 2.56 -4.38 -2.37
CA GLU A 34 1.21 -3.86 -2.54
C GLU A 34 0.91 -2.74 -1.53
N THR A 35 0.41 -1.61 -2.04
CA THR A 35 0.17 -0.40 -1.25
C THR A 35 -1.32 -0.14 -1.09
N TYR A 36 -1.73 0.06 0.16
CA TYR A 36 -3.10 0.29 0.60
C TYR A 36 -3.24 1.66 1.24
N VAL A 37 -4.39 2.31 1.05
CA VAL A 37 -4.76 3.57 1.70
C VAL A 37 -6.15 3.39 2.29
N LEU A 38 -6.23 3.20 3.60
CA LEU A 38 -7.45 2.81 4.31
C LEU A 38 -7.57 3.55 5.64
N PRO A 39 -8.76 3.74 6.21
CA PRO A 39 -8.92 4.21 7.60
C PRO A 39 -8.10 3.35 8.57
N ARG A 40 -7.66 3.91 9.70
CA ARG A 40 -6.73 3.25 10.63
C ARG A 40 -7.23 1.88 11.11
N SER A 41 -8.52 1.77 11.42
CA SER A 41 -9.14 0.49 11.80
C SER A 41 -9.12 -0.53 10.66
N ASP A 42 -9.48 -0.11 9.45
CA ASP A 42 -9.47 -0.98 8.27
C ASP A 42 -8.06 -1.37 7.84
N ALA A 43 -7.08 -0.46 7.98
CA ALA A 43 -5.68 -0.74 7.70
C ALA A 43 -5.13 -1.84 8.62
N ARG A 44 -5.49 -1.81 9.91
CA ARG A 44 -5.15 -2.88 10.86
C ARG A 44 -5.81 -4.20 10.49
N ALA A 45 -7.11 -4.17 10.17
CA ALA A 45 -7.84 -5.37 9.76
C ALA A 45 -7.26 -5.98 8.48
N LYS A 46 -6.95 -5.15 7.47
CA LYS A 46 -6.33 -5.56 6.21
C LYS A 46 -4.93 -6.13 6.45
N ALA A 47 -4.09 -5.47 7.25
CA ALA A 47 -2.78 -5.99 7.60
C ALA A 47 -2.89 -7.37 8.27
N LYS A 48 -3.81 -7.55 9.22
CA LYS A 48 -4.07 -8.85 9.86
C LYS A 48 -4.48 -9.91 8.84
N GLU A 49 -5.47 -9.62 7.98
CA GLU A 49 -5.92 -10.52 6.91
C GLU A 49 -4.76 -10.97 6.01
N TRP A 50 -3.82 -10.06 5.71
CA TRP A 50 -2.63 -10.37 4.94
C TRP A 50 -1.67 -11.33 5.65
N PHE A 51 -1.44 -11.13 6.95
CA PHE A 51 -0.59 -12.04 7.73
C PHE A 51 -1.26 -13.40 7.96
N ASP A 52 -2.59 -13.47 8.08
CA ASP A 52 -3.34 -14.72 8.17
C ASP A 52 -3.30 -15.50 6.84
N ARG A 53 -3.49 -14.82 5.70
CA ARG A 53 -3.50 -15.47 4.38
C ARG A 53 -2.11 -15.84 3.89
N TRP A 54 -1.11 -15.01 4.17
CA TRP A 54 0.27 -15.23 3.77
C TRP A 54 1.18 -15.12 5.01
N PRO A 55 1.33 -16.22 5.77
CA PRO A 55 2.13 -16.24 6.97
C PRO A 55 3.58 -15.81 6.68
N LYS A 56 4.17 -15.04 7.61
CA LYS A 56 5.53 -14.53 7.48
C LYS A 56 6.55 -15.66 7.27
N GLN A 57 6.37 -16.81 7.93
CA GLN A 57 7.29 -17.94 7.79
C GLN A 57 7.34 -18.51 6.37
N ALA A 58 6.22 -18.53 5.66
CA ALA A 58 6.08 -19.14 4.34
C ALA A 58 6.39 -18.13 3.22
N TYR A 59 5.90 -16.89 3.37
CA TYR A 59 5.94 -15.89 2.31
C TYR A 59 6.83 -14.68 2.62
N TRP A 60 7.51 -14.66 3.78
CA TRP A 60 8.29 -13.51 4.25
C TRP A 60 7.49 -12.20 4.20
N THR A 61 6.17 -12.31 4.44
CA THR A 61 5.25 -11.17 4.45
C THR A 61 5.64 -10.19 5.55
N SER A 62 5.76 -8.91 5.20
CA SER A 62 6.09 -7.82 6.12
C SER A 62 5.52 -6.49 5.63
N ILE A 63 5.28 -5.55 6.55
CA ILE A 63 5.01 -4.16 6.19
C ILE A 63 6.36 -3.49 5.90
N GLU A 64 6.53 -3.00 4.67
CA GLU A 64 7.75 -2.32 4.22
C GLU A 64 7.78 -0.86 4.70
N SER A 65 6.65 -0.15 4.57
CA SER A 65 6.53 1.26 4.96
C SER A 65 5.09 1.59 5.29
N TRP A 66 4.87 2.52 6.20
CA TRP A 66 3.55 3.04 6.55
C TRP A 66 3.63 4.54 6.86
N PHE A 67 2.53 5.24 6.60
CA PHE A 67 2.40 6.68 6.76
C PHE A 67 0.98 7.03 7.22
N GLU A 68 0.88 7.88 8.23
CA GLU A 68 -0.41 8.40 8.71
C GLU A 68 -0.80 9.64 7.91
N ARG A 69 -1.96 9.58 7.26
CA ARG A 69 -2.58 10.69 6.53
C ARG A 69 -3.56 11.42 7.45
N PRO A 70 -3.81 12.72 7.23
CA PRO A 70 -4.87 13.44 7.94
C PRO A 70 -6.24 12.78 7.69
N GLY A 71 -7.08 12.75 8.73
CA GLY A 71 -8.41 12.12 8.68
C GLY A 71 -8.45 10.64 9.07
N ASP A 72 -7.53 10.21 9.95
CA ASP A 72 -7.46 8.83 10.46
C ASP A 72 -7.27 7.76 9.38
N VAL A 73 -6.49 8.10 8.35
CA VAL A 73 -6.19 7.21 7.22
C VAL A 73 -4.74 6.77 7.30
N ILE A 74 -4.48 5.49 7.09
CA ILE A 74 -3.15 4.91 7.03
C ILE A 74 -2.87 4.47 5.59
N GLU A 75 -1.76 4.95 5.05
CA GLU A 75 -1.16 4.42 3.84
C GLU A 75 -0.06 3.44 4.24
N PHE A 76 -0.12 2.19 3.79
CA PHE A 76 0.94 1.22 4.08
C PHE A 76 1.24 0.34 2.87
N THR A 77 2.48 -0.10 2.77
CA THR A 77 2.97 -1.01 1.74
C THR A 77 3.35 -2.33 2.39
N ILE A 78 2.72 -3.42 1.95
CA ILE A 78 3.13 -4.79 2.30
C ILE A 78 4.09 -5.29 1.24
N ARG A 79 5.08 -6.07 1.66
CA ARG A 79 5.95 -6.88 0.80
C ARG A 79 5.82 -8.35 1.16
N ARG A 80 5.92 -9.24 0.17
CA ARG A 80 5.98 -10.70 0.34
C ARG A 80 6.68 -11.38 -0.84
N LEU A 81 7.04 -12.65 -0.68
CA LEU A 81 7.47 -13.50 -1.78
C LEU A 81 6.26 -13.96 -2.62
N PRO A 82 6.45 -14.15 -3.94
CA PRO A 82 5.40 -14.67 -4.83
C PRO A 82 5.06 -16.12 -4.52
N THR A 83 6.07 -16.90 -4.13
CA THR A 83 5.98 -18.34 -3.85
C THR A 83 6.33 -18.58 -2.39
N SER A 84 5.73 -19.61 -1.79
CA SER A 84 6.24 -20.14 -0.52
C SER A 84 7.52 -20.91 -0.80
N ASP A 85 8.52 -20.72 0.05
CA ASP A 85 9.61 -21.70 0.18
C ASP A 85 9.06 -23.01 0.78
#